data_AF-A0A7X8H6Y8-F1
#
_entry.id   AF-A0A7X8H6Y8-F1
#
_cell.length_a   1.000
_cell.length_b   1.000
_cell.length_c   1.000
_cell.angle_alpha   90.00
_cell.angle_beta   90.00
_cell.angle_gamma   90.00
#
_symmetry.space_group_name_H-M   'P 1'
#
loop_
_entity.id
_entity.type
_entity.pdbx_description
1 polymer ?
#
loop_
_entity_poly.entity_id
_entity_poly.type
_entity_poly.pdbx_seq_one_letter_code
_entity_poly.pdbx_strand_id
1 'polypeptide(L)'
;MKRRKREKSPIKTHNMFVGLFNKTVLFLLWGAIMNLLGNSMFVLKQTPNFALGYKTLELLFSLIYKSTGLTTSFNIIVILLSAAVSAIYAFLTMYAKRAKLWALLVVISLYLVDTILAFIPFSHPFTNRSSYLTSVAIHVVIISASFVALFSYANVITINKQYPNLREKSEE
;
A
#
# COMPACT_ATOMS: atom_id res chain seq x y z
N MET A 1 -20.62 5.55 45.38
CA MET A 1 -21.02 4.71 44.22
C MET A 1 -19.90 4.78 43.17
N LYS A 2 -18.98 3.80 43.12
CA LYS A 2 -17.89 3.78 42.11
C LYS A 2 -18.51 3.48 40.74
N ARG A 3 -18.41 4.42 39.79
CA ARG A 3 -18.78 4.20 38.37
C ARG A 3 -18.01 2.97 37.88
N ARG A 4 -18.67 1.82 37.74
CA ARG A 4 -18.13 0.70 36.96
C ARG A 4 -17.92 1.23 35.55
N LYS A 5 -16.65 1.40 35.13
CA LYS A 5 -16.32 1.63 33.72
C LYS A 5 -17.05 0.55 32.94
N ARG A 6 -17.96 0.93 32.03
CA ARG A 6 -18.59 -0.01 31.09
C ARG A 6 -17.44 -0.62 30.30
N GLU A 7 -16.97 -1.79 30.71
CA GLU A 7 -16.05 -2.58 29.91
C GLU A 7 -16.73 -2.81 28.56
N LYS A 8 -16.14 -2.24 27.50
CA LYS A 8 -16.58 -2.56 26.14
C LYS A 8 -16.41 -4.06 26.00
N SER A 9 -17.49 -4.75 25.62
CA SER A 9 -17.44 -6.19 25.37
C SER A 9 -16.21 -6.53 24.50
N PRO A 10 -15.33 -7.47 24.94
CA PRO A 10 -14.12 -7.80 24.22
C PRO A 10 -14.40 -8.27 22.79
N ILE A 11 -15.56 -8.92 22.55
CA ILE A 11 -16.07 -9.29 21.22
C ILE A 11 -16.26 -8.06 20.33
N LYS A 12 -16.89 -7.00 20.86
CA LYS A 12 -17.17 -5.77 20.08
C LYS A 12 -15.87 -5.08 19.68
N THR A 13 -14.89 -5.06 20.58
CA THR A 13 -13.57 -4.48 20.33
C THR A 13 -12.78 -5.32 19.32
N HIS A 14 -12.80 -6.66 19.44
CA HIS A 14 -12.21 -7.59 18.48
C HIS A 14 -12.75 -7.35 17.07
N ASN A 15 -14.08 -7.39 16.91
CA ASN A 15 -14.74 -7.26 15.61
C ASN A 15 -14.49 -5.88 14.97
N MET A 16 -14.36 -4.84 15.80
CA MET A 16 -13.96 -3.51 15.33
C MET A 16 -12.55 -3.53 14.72
N PHE A 17 -11.56 -4.15 15.39
CA PHE A 17 -10.20 -4.23 14.87
C PHE A 17 -10.06 -5.15 13.65
N VAL A 18 -10.78 -6.28 13.61
CA VAL A 18 -10.86 -7.13 12.41
C VAL A 18 -11.46 -6.35 11.24
N GLY A 19 -12.55 -5.62 11.47
CA GLY A 19 -13.18 -4.78 10.46
C GLY A 19 -12.26 -3.67 9.95
N LEU A 20 -11.53 -3.01 10.86
CA LEU A 20 -10.56 -1.98 10.50
C LEU A 20 -9.41 -2.59 9.68
N PHE A 21 -8.82 -3.69 10.13
CA PHE A 21 -7.78 -4.42 9.41
C PHE A 21 -8.20 -4.78 7.98
N ASN A 22 -9.37 -5.39 7.82
CA ASN A 22 -9.87 -5.81 6.51
C ASN A 22 -10.10 -4.63 5.56
N LYS A 23 -10.66 -3.52 6.05
CA LYS A 23 -10.87 -2.31 5.25
C LYS A 23 -9.55 -1.68 4.83
N THR A 24 -8.59 -1.60 5.74
CA THR A 24 -7.28 -1.02 5.46
C THR A 24 -6.47 -1.87 4.49
N VAL A 25 -6.48 -3.19 4.62
CA VAL A 25 -5.85 -4.12 3.67
C VAL A 25 -6.49 -4.02 2.28
N LEU A 26 -7.81 -3.89 2.21
CA LEU A 26 -8.51 -3.67 0.94
C LEU A 26 -8.12 -2.33 0.30
N PHE A 27 -7.98 -1.27 1.10
CA PHE A 27 -7.49 0.02 0.62
C PHE A 27 -6.06 -0.07 0.06
N LEU A 28 -5.15 -0.78 0.73
CA LEU A 28 -3.79 -1.00 0.23
C LEU A 28 -3.76 -1.81 -1.07
N LEU A 29 -4.70 -2.75 -1.25
CA LEU A 29 -4.87 -3.48 -2.51
C LEU A 29 -5.30 -2.53 -3.65
N TRP A 30 -6.24 -1.63 -3.37
CA TRP A 30 -6.65 -0.59 -4.32
C TRP A 30 -5.47 0.29 -4.75
N GLY A 31 -4.52 0.59 -3.86
CA GLY A 31 -3.28 1.29 -4.21
C GLY A 31 -2.49 0.60 -5.33
N ALA A 32 -2.35 -0.73 -5.28
CA ALA A 32 -1.67 -1.49 -6.33
C ALA A 32 -2.40 -1.44 -7.68
N ILE A 33 -3.74 -1.49 -7.67
CA ILE A 33 -4.56 -1.36 -8.89
C ILE A 33 -4.41 0.04 -9.49
N MET A 34 -4.51 1.08 -8.65
CA MET A 34 -4.38 2.47 -9.09
C MET A 34 -2.98 2.76 -9.66
N ASN A 35 -1.93 2.15 -9.11
CA ASN A 35 -0.59 2.22 -9.68
C ASN A 35 -0.53 1.64 -11.10
N LEU A 36 -1.08 0.43 -11.32
CA LEU A 36 -1.12 -0.18 -12.65
C LEU A 36 -1.87 0.70 -13.66
N LEU A 37 -3.03 1.22 -13.27
CA LEU A 37 -3.84 2.11 -14.11
C LEU A 37 -3.11 3.42 -14.41
N GLY A 38 -2.47 4.02 -13.39
CA GLY A 38 -1.71 5.25 -13.52
C GLY A 38 -0.56 5.12 -14.52
N ASN A 39 0.25 4.06 -14.39
CA ASN A 39 1.37 3.82 -15.31
C ASN A 39 0.89 3.42 -16.72
N SER A 40 -0.23 2.70 -16.84
CA SER A 40 -0.82 2.40 -18.16
C SER A 40 -1.30 3.66 -18.87
N MET A 41 -1.94 4.58 -18.13
CA MET A 41 -2.36 5.88 -18.69
C MET A 41 -1.18 6.75 -19.10
N PHE A 42 -0.06 6.72 -18.35
CA PHE A 42 1.17 7.40 -18.73
C PHE A 42 1.66 6.96 -20.11
N VAL A 43 1.75 5.65 -20.33
CA VAL A 43 2.18 5.10 -21.63
C VAL A 43 1.23 5.49 -22.76
N LEU A 44 -0.10 5.42 -22.52
CA LEU A 44 -1.10 5.73 -23.53
C LEU A 44 -1.16 7.22 -23.91
N LYS A 45 -1.01 8.11 -22.94
CA LYS A 45 -1.12 9.56 -23.17
C LYS A 45 0.21 10.22 -23.49
N GLN A 46 1.35 9.53 -23.32
CA GLN A 46 2.70 10.10 -23.37
C GLN A 46 2.83 11.40 -22.54
N THR A 47 1.99 11.57 -21.52
CA THR A 47 1.97 12.79 -20.72
C THR A 47 2.59 12.53 -19.35
N PRO A 48 3.47 13.41 -18.89
CA PRO A 48 4.15 13.25 -17.63
C PRO A 48 3.30 13.75 -16.47
N ASN A 49 2.27 12.97 -16.10
CA ASN A 49 1.54 13.22 -14.86
C ASN A 49 1.59 11.97 -13.98
N PHE A 50 2.74 11.82 -13.31
CA PHE A 50 2.97 10.89 -12.22
C PHE A 50 2.29 11.39 -10.95
N ALA A 51 0.99 11.16 -10.82
CA ALA A 51 0.32 11.38 -9.55
C ALA A 51 0.20 10.09 -8.72
N LEU A 52 0.23 8.90 -9.34
CA LEU A 52 -0.16 7.64 -8.69
C LEU A 52 0.86 6.49 -8.81
N GLY A 53 1.99 6.70 -9.47
CA GLY A 53 3.00 5.66 -9.67
C GLY A 53 3.90 5.47 -8.43
N TYR A 54 4.27 4.22 -8.12
CA TYR A 54 5.33 3.93 -7.14
C TYR A 54 6.62 4.67 -7.53
N LYS A 55 7.24 5.37 -6.58
CA LYS A 55 8.47 6.15 -6.83
C LYS A 55 9.67 5.27 -7.22
N THR A 56 9.68 4.04 -6.76
CA THR A 56 10.63 3.00 -7.19
C THR A 56 10.46 2.70 -8.68
N LEU A 57 9.23 2.65 -9.19
CA LEU A 57 8.97 2.46 -10.61
C LEU A 57 9.41 3.69 -11.41
N GLU A 58 9.14 4.90 -10.93
CA GLU A 58 9.62 6.14 -11.56
C GLU A 58 11.16 6.18 -11.67
N LEU A 59 11.86 5.77 -10.62
CA LEU A 59 13.32 5.61 -10.65
C LEU A 59 13.76 4.56 -11.68
N LEU A 60 13.15 3.37 -11.70
CA LEU A 60 13.49 2.34 -12.68
C LEU A 60 13.26 2.82 -14.11
N PHE A 61 12.12 3.46 -14.37
CA PHE A 61 11.81 4.03 -15.68
C PHE A 61 12.81 5.10 -16.07
N SER A 62 13.29 5.91 -15.15
CA SER A 62 14.33 6.89 -15.46
C SER A 62 15.65 6.27 -15.90
N LEU A 63 16.07 5.19 -15.25
CA LEU A 63 17.31 4.49 -15.58
C LEU A 63 17.21 3.82 -16.95
N ILE A 64 16.06 3.22 -17.24
CA ILE A 64 15.77 2.58 -18.53
C ILE A 64 15.65 3.65 -19.62
N TYR A 65 14.96 4.76 -19.36
CA TYR A 65 14.83 5.86 -20.32
C TYR A 65 16.20 6.42 -20.71
N LYS A 66 17.10 6.59 -19.74
CA LYS A 66 18.47 7.08 -20.00
C LYS A 66 19.26 6.15 -20.92
N SER A 67 18.98 4.84 -20.92
CA SER A 67 19.68 3.87 -21.77
C SER A 67 18.99 3.59 -23.11
N THR A 68 17.66 3.68 -23.18
CA THR A 68 16.88 3.27 -24.37
C THR A 68 16.15 4.41 -25.09
N GLY A 69 16.00 5.58 -24.47
CA GLY A 69 15.09 6.63 -24.93
C GLY A 69 13.61 6.25 -24.87
N LEU A 70 12.75 7.09 -25.46
CA LEU A 70 11.29 6.93 -25.52
C LEU A 70 10.88 6.06 -26.74
N THR A 71 11.29 4.79 -26.70
CA THR A 71 10.99 3.81 -27.76
C THR A 71 9.75 2.97 -27.44
N THR A 72 9.21 2.26 -28.43
CA THR A 72 8.15 1.26 -28.21
C THR A 72 8.57 0.22 -27.16
N SER A 73 9.85 -0.17 -27.17
CA SER A 73 10.42 -1.09 -26.17
C SER A 73 10.39 -0.52 -24.76
N PHE A 74 10.69 0.77 -24.58
CA PHE A 74 10.56 1.45 -23.29
C PHE A 74 9.13 1.36 -22.75
N ASN A 75 8.14 1.67 -23.58
CA ASN A 75 6.72 1.63 -23.21
C ASN A 75 6.26 0.23 -22.79
N ILE A 76 6.67 -0.82 -23.52
CA ILE A 76 6.36 -2.21 -23.17
C ILE A 76 6.99 -2.57 -21.82
N ILE A 77 8.26 -2.21 -21.61
CA ILE A 77 8.97 -2.49 -20.35
C ILE A 77 8.28 -1.78 -19.17
N VAL A 78 7.84 -0.54 -19.35
CA VAL A 78 7.09 0.23 -18.33
C VAL A 78 5.81 -0.50 -17.92
N ILE A 79 5.01 -0.98 -18.88
CA ILE A 79 3.76 -1.71 -18.62
C ILE A 79 4.06 -3.03 -17.91
N LEU A 80 5.02 -3.81 -18.41
CA LEU A 80 5.35 -5.12 -17.85
C LEU A 80 5.86 -5.01 -16.41
N LEU A 81 6.76 -4.06 -16.13
CA LEU A 81 7.25 -3.80 -14.78
C LEU A 81 6.12 -3.30 -13.85
N SER A 82 5.26 -2.42 -14.34
CA SER A 82 4.10 -1.94 -13.58
C SER A 82 3.14 -3.07 -13.22
N ALA A 83 2.86 -3.97 -14.17
CA ALA A 83 2.02 -5.15 -13.96
C ALA A 83 2.67 -6.12 -12.96
N ALA A 84 3.97 -6.40 -13.10
CA ALA A 84 4.70 -7.27 -12.20
C ALA A 84 4.72 -6.75 -10.76
N VAL A 85 5.06 -5.46 -10.56
CA VAL A 85 5.05 -4.84 -9.22
C VAL A 85 3.64 -4.86 -8.63
N SER A 86 2.63 -4.49 -9.41
CA SER A 86 1.24 -4.47 -8.93
C SER A 86 0.75 -5.87 -8.55
N ALA A 87 1.15 -6.91 -9.30
CA ALA A 87 0.86 -8.31 -8.98
C ALA A 87 1.55 -8.76 -7.68
N ILE A 88 2.82 -8.38 -7.46
CA ILE A 88 3.54 -8.67 -6.21
C ILE A 88 2.81 -8.04 -5.02
N TYR A 89 2.45 -6.76 -5.11
CA TYR A 89 1.71 -6.09 -4.04
C TYR A 89 0.34 -6.72 -3.81
N ALA A 90 -0.39 -7.07 -4.87
CA ALA A 90 -1.68 -7.74 -4.75
C ALA A 90 -1.54 -9.11 -4.06
N PHE A 91 -0.56 -9.92 -4.48
CA PHE A 91 -0.26 -11.21 -3.86
C PHE A 91 0.06 -11.07 -2.37
N LEU A 92 0.99 -10.19 -2.01
CA LEU A 92 1.36 -9.97 -0.61
C LEU A 92 0.19 -9.43 0.22
N THR A 93 -0.64 -8.56 -0.35
CA THR A 93 -1.82 -8.00 0.33
C THR A 93 -2.90 -9.07 0.56
N MET A 94 -3.10 -9.99 -0.39
CA MET A 94 -3.99 -11.16 -0.19
C MET A 94 -3.48 -12.07 0.93
N TYR A 95 -2.18 -12.29 1.02
CA TYR A 95 -1.58 -13.04 2.13
C TYR A 95 -1.70 -12.30 3.47
N ALA A 96 -1.55 -10.98 3.48
CA ALA A 96 -1.80 -10.15 4.65
C ALA A 96 -3.26 -10.29 5.13
N LYS A 97 -4.24 -10.32 4.20
CA LYS A 97 -5.66 -10.55 4.53
C LYS A 97 -5.90 -11.87 5.25
N ARG A 98 -5.08 -12.90 5.01
CA ARG A 98 -5.09 -14.18 5.75
C ARG A 98 -4.37 -14.10 7.10
N ALA A 99 -4.24 -12.90 7.66
CA ALA A 99 -3.61 -12.62 8.94
C ALA A 99 -2.14 -13.12 9.05
N LYS A 100 -1.40 -13.18 7.95
CA LYS A 100 0.02 -13.53 7.97
C LYS A 100 0.88 -12.28 8.22
N LEU A 101 1.42 -12.15 9.44
CA LEU A 101 2.22 -10.99 9.85
C LEU A 101 3.40 -10.71 8.91
N TRP A 102 4.12 -11.74 8.48
CA TRP A 102 5.29 -11.57 7.60
C TRP A 102 4.90 -10.87 6.29
N ALA A 103 3.77 -11.23 5.68
CA ALA A 103 3.31 -10.63 4.43
C ALA A 103 2.94 -9.16 4.64
N LEU A 104 2.28 -8.84 5.75
CA LEU A 104 1.99 -7.47 6.14
C LEU A 104 3.27 -6.65 6.32
N LEU A 105 4.27 -7.18 7.03
CA LEU A 105 5.54 -6.49 7.25
C LEU A 105 6.30 -6.24 5.93
N VAL A 106 6.28 -7.20 5.00
CA VAL A 106 6.88 -7.01 3.68
C VAL A 106 6.17 -5.90 2.91
N VAL A 107 4.83 -5.88 2.87
CA VAL A 107 4.06 -4.80 2.19
C VAL A 107 4.38 -3.44 2.79
N ILE A 108 4.39 -3.33 4.12
CA ILE A 108 4.72 -2.07 4.82
C ILE A 108 6.14 -1.62 4.49
N SER A 109 7.10 -2.56 4.48
CA SER A 109 8.50 -2.25 4.16
C SER A 109 8.66 -1.75 2.74
N LEU A 110 7.99 -2.38 1.77
CA LEU A 110 8.01 -1.95 0.37
C LEU A 110 7.40 -0.54 0.20
N TYR A 111 6.25 -0.28 0.85
CA TYR A 111 5.65 1.06 0.84
C TYR A 111 6.50 2.11 1.55
N LEU A 112 7.22 1.73 2.61
CA LEU A 112 8.12 2.63 3.32
C LEU A 112 9.31 3.03 2.44
N VAL A 113 9.94 2.08 1.76
CA VAL A 113 11.01 2.35 0.79
C VAL A 113 10.48 3.30 -0.29
N ASP A 114 9.31 3.02 -0.83
CA ASP A 114 8.71 3.85 -1.87
C ASP A 114 8.41 5.28 -1.38
N THR A 115 7.93 5.40 -0.14
CA THR A 115 7.69 6.69 0.52
C THR A 115 8.99 7.46 0.73
N ILE A 116 10.08 6.81 1.13
CA ILE A 116 11.40 7.46 1.27
C ILE A 116 11.85 8.02 -0.09
N LEU A 117 11.69 7.23 -1.16
CA LEU A 117 12.01 7.68 -2.52
C LEU A 117 11.13 8.85 -2.97
N ALA A 118 9.90 8.98 -2.47
CA ALA A 118 9.02 10.12 -2.76
C ALA A 118 9.58 11.46 -2.28
N PHE A 119 10.42 11.47 -1.25
CA PHE A 119 11.09 12.68 -0.74
C PHE A 119 12.40 13.00 -1.46
N ILE A 120 12.88 12.11 -2.33
CA ILE A 120 14.07 12.35 -3.14
C ILE A 120 13.63 13.03 -4.44
N PRO A 121 14.03 14.29 -4.69
CA PRO A 121 13.68 14.97 -5.93
C PRO A 121 14.48 14.37 -7.09
N PHE A 122 13.88 13.45 -7.84
CA PHE A 122 14.43 13.03 -9.12
C PHE A 122 14.20 14.15 -10.15
N SER A 123 15.28 14.78 -10.59
CA SER A 123 15.26 15.79 -11.65
C SER A 123 14.91 15.13 -12.98
N HIS A 124 13.63 15.09 -13.32
CA HIS A 124 13.13 14.64 -14.62
C HIS A 124 12.42 15.76 -15.36
N PRO A 125 12.41 15.73 -16.71
CA PRO A 125 11.64 16.68 -17.53
C PRO A 125 10.12 16.56 -17.34
N PHE A 126 9.68 15.68 -16.44
CA PHE A 126 8.31 15.20 -16.29
C PHE A 126 7.70 15.53 -14.92
N THR A 127 8.47 16.13 -14.00
CA THR A 127 8.01 16.45 -12.64
C THR A 127 7.70 17.93 -12.50
N ASN A 128 6.42 18.29 -12.58
CA ASN A 128 5.96 19.61 -12.14
C ASN A 128 5.74 19.61 -10.61
N ARG A 129 5.85 20.79 -9.96
CA ARG A 129 5.77 20.92 -8.49
C ARG A 129 4.43 20.43 -7.90
N SER A 130 3.34 20.57 -8.65
CA SER A 130 2.02 20.10 -8.23
C SER A 130 1.93 18.58 -8.17
N SER A 131 2.46 17.89 -9.19
CA SER A 131 2.51 16.43 -9.26
C SER A 131 3.41 15.84 -8.17
N TYR A 132 4.50 16.54 -7.81
CA TYR A 132 5.34 16.17 -6.68
C TYR A 132 4.57 16.19 -5.35
N LEU A 133 3.88 17.30 -5.03
CA LEU A 133 3.12 17.41 -3.77
C LEU A 133 1.99 16.39 -3.69
N THR A 134 1.25 16.17 -4.78
CA THR A 134 0.21 15.15 -4.86
C THR A 134 0.79 13.76 -4.61
N SER A 135 1.93 13.45 -5.22
CA SER A 135 2.63 12.17 -5.01
C SER A 135 3.02 11.98 -3.54
N VAL A 136 3.65 12.98 -2.91
CA VAL A 136 4.01 12.92 -1.47
C VAL A 136 2.77 12.70 -0.61
N ALA A 137 1.68 13.42 -0.87
CA ALA A 137 0.44 13.27 -0.11
C ALA A 137 -0.13 11.85 -0.19
N ILE A 138 -0.11 11.24 -1.38
CA ILE A 138 -0.56 9.85 -1.57
C ILE A 138 0.30 8.86 -0.78
N HIS A 139 1.63 9.02 -0.80
CA HIS A 139 2.53 8.17 -0.02
C HIS A 139 2.29 8.31 1.49
N VAL A 140 2.05 9.53 1.97
CA VAL A 140 1.68 9.79 3.39
C VAL A 140 0.37 9.09 3.75
N VAL A 141 -0.63 9.09 2.87
CA VAL A 141 -1.89 8.37 3.09
C VAL A 141 -1.67 6.86 3.13
N ILE A 142 -0.88 6.31 2.20
CA ILE A 142 -0.60 4.88 2.11
C ILE A 142 0.20 4.38 3.32
N ILE A 143 1.22 5.12 3.77
CA ILE A 143 2.00 4.73 4.94
C ILE A 143 1.17 4.84 6.23
N SER A 144 0.29 5.85 6.32
CA SER A 144 -0.65 5.97 7.45
C SER A 144 -1.62 4.78 7.48
N ALA A 145 -2.16 4.38 6.33
CA ALA A 145 -2.98 3.17 6.21
C ALA A 145 -2.19 1.92 6.62
N SER A 146 -0.94 1.79 6.18
CA SER A 146 -0.04 0.69 6.58
C SER A 146 0.12 0.59 8.11
N PHE A 147 0.33 1.72 8.80
CA PHE A 147 0.38 1.73 10.27
C PHE A 147 -0.95 1.35 10.91
N VAL A 148 -2.08 1.80 10.37
CA VAL A 148 -3.43 1.41 10.86
C VAL A 148 -3.64 -0.10 10.71
N ALA A 149 -3.21 -0.71 9.60
CA ALA A 149 -3.30 -2.15 9.41
C ALA A 149 -2.45 -2.90 10.46
N LEU A 150 -1.21 -2.47 10.68
CA LEU A 150 -0.31 -3.07 11.68
C LEU A 150 -0.87 -2.94 13.10
N PHE A 151 -1.35 -1.75 13.46
CA PHE A 151 -1.97 -1.50 14.76
C PHE A 151 -3.21 -2.38 14.98
N SER A 152 -4.09 -2.46 13.97
CA SER A 152 -5.28 -3.30 14.04
C SER A 152 -4.92 -4.77 14.20
N TYR A 153 -3.94 -5.25 13.44
CA TYR A 153 -3.44 -6.62 13.51
C TYR A 153 -2.87 -6.97 14.90
N ALA A 154 -2.03 -6.09 15.46
CA ALA A 154 -1.45 -6.29 16.79
C ALA A 154 -2.51 -6.36 17.89
N ASN A 155 -3.57 -5.53 17.79
CA ASN A 155 -4.69 -5.56 18.73
C ASN A 155 -5.52 -6.84 18.59
N VAL A 156 -5.79 -7.32 17.37
CA VAL A 156 -6.48 -8.61 17.14
C VAL A 156 -5.71 -9.76 17.79
N ILE A 157 -4.39 -9.84 17.59
CA ILE A 157 -3.55 -10.86 18.23
C ILE A 157 -3.61 -10.75 19.75
N THR A 158 -3.49 -9.54 20.29
CA THR A 158 -3.48 -9.32 21.74
C THR A 158 -4.80 -9.77 22.36
N ILE A 159 -5.94 -9.43 21.74
CA ILE A 159 -7.26 -9.85 22.18
C ILE A 159 -7.42 -11.37 22.07
N ASN A 160 -6.97 -12.00 20.98
CA ASN A 160 -7.04 -13.46 20.82
C ASN A 160 -6.17 -14.21 21.83
N LYS A 161 -5.04 -13.63 22.25
CA LYS A 161 -4.22 -14.18 23.35
C LYS A 161 -4.91 -14.07 24.71
N GLN A 162 -5.67 -13.00 24.94
CA GLN A 162 -6.40 -12.78 26.19
C GLN A 162 -7.72 -13.57 26.24
N TYR A 163 -8.35 -13.82 25.09
CA TYR A 163 -9.66 -14.47 24.97
C TYR A 163 -9.64 -15.51 23.82
N PRO A 164 -9.09 -16.72 24.05
CA PRO A 164 -8.92 -17.74 23.01
C PRO A 164 -10.24 -18.15 22.32
N ASN A 165 -11.34 -18.19 23.08
CA ASN A 165 -12.67 -18.58 22.59
C ASN A 165 -13.23 -17.62 21.52
N LEU A 166 -12.66 -16.41 21.37
CA LEU A 166 -13.03 -15.47 20.32
C LEU A 166 -12.44 -15.82 18.95
N ARG A 167 -11.31 -16.53 18.95
CA ARG A 167 -10.67 -17.00 17.73
C ARG A 167 -11.52 -18.06 17.04
N GLU A 168 -12.01 -19.05 17.80
CA GLU A 168 -12.84 -20.14 17.30
C GLU A 168 -14.11 -19.63 16.62
N LYS A 169 -14.80 -18.65 17.23
CA LYS A 169 -15.99 -18.02 16.65
C LYS A 169 -15.75 -17.12 15.44
N SER A 170 -14.50 -16.78 15.14
CA SER A 170 -14.14 -15.95 13.98
C SER A 170 -13.68 -16.78 12.77
N GLU A 171 -13.42 -18.08 12.99
CA GLU A 171 -13.03 -19.05 11.97
C GLU A 171 -14.23 -19.89 11.47
N GLU A 172 -15.40 -19.79 12.13
CA GLU A 172 -16.73 -20.26 11.67
C GLU A 172 -17.42 -19.25 10.74
#